data_AF-A0A662U1C0-F1
#
_entry.id   AF-A0A662U1C0-F1
#
_cell.length_a   1.000
_cell.length_b   1.000
_cell.length_c   1.000
_cell.angle_alpha   90.00
_cell.angle_beta   90.00
_cell.angle_gamma   90.00
#
_symmetry.space_group_name_H-M   'P 1'
#
loop_
_entity.id
_entity.type
_entity.pdbx_description
1 polymer ?
#
loop_
_entity_poly.entity_id
_entity_poly.type
_entity_poly.pdbx_seq_one_letter_code
_entity_poly.pdbx_strand_id
1 'polypeptide(L)' 'MTTITVRISPEIKKLMRKYKYINWSEVVREAILNKIRKEEKKNLAEALLINEKLRRDAPKNWDSTEVIKKWRRLR' A
#
# COMPACT_ATOMS: atom_id res chain seq x y z
N MET A 1 -10.77 -19.85 4.98
CA MET A 1 -9.54 -19.80 4.16
C MET A 1 -9.93 -19.60 2.72
N THR A 2 -9.24 -18.72 2.00
CA THR A 2 -9.43 -18.52 0.56
C THR A 2 -8.27 -19.17 -0.18
N THR A 3 -8.57 -19.95 -1.22
CA THR A 3 -7.56 -20.68 -2.00
C THR A 3 -7.42 -20.02 -3.37
N ILE A 4 -6.17 -19.83 -3.80
CA ILE A 4 -5.84 -19.40 -5.16
C ILE A 4 -5.08 -20.52 -5.87
N THR A 5 -5.40 -20.77 -7.14
CA THR A 5 -4.68 -21.75 -7.97
C THR A 5 -3.87 -20.99 -9.01
N VAL A 6 -2.54 -21.09 -8.92
CA VAL A 6 -1.62 -20.44 -9.85
C VAL A 6 -1.11 -21.47 -10.86
N ARG A 7 -1.23 -21.16 -12.16
CA ARG A 7 -0.63 -21.97 -13.21
C ARG A 7 0.87 -21.68 -13.29
N ILE A 8 1.67 -22.74 -13.25
CA ILE A 8 3.14 -22.68 -13.38
C ILE A 8 3.60 -23.67 -14.44
N SER A 9 4.77 -23.42 -15.05
CA SER A 9 5.35 -24.35 -16.01
C SER A 9 5.76 -25.67 -15.33
N PRO A 10 5.81 -26.79 -16.09
CA PRO A 10 6.26 -28.08 -15.56
C PRO A 10 7.67 -28.03 -14.96
N GLU A 11 8.55 -27.20 -15.54
CA GLU A 11 9.93 -27.00 -15.09
C GLU A 11 9.98 -26.38 -13.69
N ILE A 12 9.19 -25.34 -13.44
CA ILE A 12 9.09 -24.71 -12.12
C ILE A 12 8.56 -25.72 -11.11
N LYS A 13 7.51 -26.48 -11.47
CA LYS A 13 6.96 -27.53 -10.58
C LYS A 13 8.00 -28.60 -10.25
N LYS A 14 8.87 -28.96 -11.19
CA LYS A 14 9.98 -29.90 -10.98
C LYS A 14 11.00 -29.34 -9.99
N LEU A 15 11.37 -28.07 -10.13
CA LEU A 15 12.26 -27.37 -9.18
C LEU A 15 11.65 -27.27 -7.79
N MET A 16 10.35 -26.95 -7.70
CA MET A 16 9.64 -26.90 -6.43
C MET A 16 9.64 -28.25 -5.72
N ARG A 17 9.45 -29.34 -6.46
CA ARG A 17 9.52 -30.71 -5.92
C ARG A 17 10.94 -31.09 -5.47
N LYS A 18 11.98 -30.60 -6.16
CA LYS A 18 13.38 -30.82 -5.76
C LYS A 18 13.65 -30.25 -4.37
N TYR A 19 13.12 -29.07 -4.08
CA TYR A 19 13.27 -28.41 -2.78
C TYR A 19 12.02 -28.58 -1.91
N LYS A 20 11.64 -29.84 -1.66
CA LYS A 20 10.44 -30.22 -0.90
C LYS A 20 10.40 -29.72 0.57
N TYR A 21 11.54 -29.33 1.12
CA TYR A 21 11.64 -28.79 2.48
C TYR A 21 11.14 -27.33 2.58
N ILE A 22 10.94 -26.66 1.45
CA ILE A 22 10.47 -25.28 1.39
C ILE A 22 8.94 -25.27 1.46
N ASN A 23 8.39 -24.43 2.35
CA ASN A 23 6.97 -24.13 2.37
C ASN A 23 6.61 -23.15 1.25
N TRP A 24 6.31 -23.68 0.07
CA TRP A 24 5.96 -22.88 -1.10
C TRP A 24 4.72 -22.01 -0.91
N SER A 25 3.77 -22.41 -0.07
CA SER A 25 2.61 -21.59 0.26
C SER A 25 3.00 -20.33 1.04
N GLU A 26 3.98 -20.43 1.95
CA GLU A 26 4.53 -19.26 2.64
C GLU A 26 5.24 -18.32 1.68
N VAL A 27 6.10 -18.87 0.82
CA VAL A 27 6.84 -18.09 -0.18
C VAL A 27 5.89 -17.28 -1.07
N VAL A 28 4.81 -17.90 -1.55
CA VAL A 28 3.80 -17.21 -2.37
C VAL A 28 3.06 -16.15 -1.54
N ARG A 29 2.72 -16.44 -0.28
CA ARG A 29 2.03 -15.49 0.60
C ARG A 29 2.88 -14.24 0.86
N GLU A 30 4.15 -14.42 1.19
CA GLU A 30 5.08 -13.31 1.39
C GLU A 30 5.27 -12.49 0.11
N ALA A 31 5.40 -13.15 -1.05
CA ALA A 31 5.52 -12.46 -2.33
C ALA A 31 4.30 -11.57 -2.61
N ILE A 32 3.09 -12.07 -2.36
CA ILE A 32 1.84 -11.31 -2.51
C ILE A 32 1.82 -10.13 -1.54
N LEU A 33 2.09 -10.34 -0.26
CA LEU A 33 2.10 -9.28 0.77
C LEU A 33 3.11 -8.18 0.45
N ASN A 34 4.32 -8.56 0.03
CA ASN A 34 5.37 -7.61 -0.34
C ASN A 34 4.98 -6.79 -1.57
N LYS A 35 4.32 -7.42 -2.55
CA LYS A 35 3.80 -6.71 -3.72
C LYS A 35 2.70 -5.72 -3.34
N ILE A 36 1.74 -6.12 -2.50
CA ILE A 36 0.67 -5.24 -1.99
C ILE A 36 1.27 -4.03 -1.28
N ARG A 37 2.16 -4.25 -0.30
CA ARG A 37 2.84 -3.17 0.45
C ARG A 37 3.59 -2.21 -0.47
N LYS A 38 4.21 -2.72 -1.54
CA LYS A 38 4.90 -1.88 -2.52
C LYS A 38 3.94 -0.97 -3.28
N GLU A 39 2.80 -1.48 -3.71
CA GLU A 39 1.79 -0.66 -4.39
C GLU A 39 1.11 0.34 -3.43
N GLU A 40 0.81 -0.05 -2.18
CA GLU A 40 0.30 0.86 -1.15
C GLU A 40 1.28 2.02 -0.88
N LYS A 41 2.58 1.74 -0.78
CA LYS A 41 3.60 2.78 -0.62
C LYS A 41 3.68 3.74 -1.81
N LYS A 42 3.53 3.24 -3.03
CA LYS A 42 3.48 4.10 -4.22
C LYS A 42 2.26 5.01 -4.19
N ASN A 43 1.09 4.47 -3.84
CA ASN A 43 -0.13 5.27 -3.72
C ASN A 43 0.02 6.36 -2.65
N LEU A 44 0.69 6.06 -1.52
CA LEU A 44 0.98 7.06 -0.50
C LEU A 44 1.93 8.15 -1.02
N ALA A 45 3.00 7.77 -1.73
CA ALA A 45 3.93 8.73 -2.32
C ALA A 45 3.22 9.61 -3.37
N GLU A 46 2.38 9.03 -4.22
CA GLU A 46 1.59 9.75 -5.20
C GLU A 46 0.59 10.72 -4.54
N ALA A 47 -0.12 10.26 -3.51
CA ALA A 47 -1.04 11.09 -2.75
C ALA A 47 -0.33 12.27 -2.06
N LEU A 48 0.87 12.06 -1.52
CA LEU A 48 1.69 13.11 -0.94
C LEU A 48 2.13 14.13 -2.00
N LEU A 49 2.56 13.69 -3.18
CA LEU A 49 2.94 14.58 -4.27
C LEU A 49 1.74 15.38 -4.82
N ILE A 50 0.57 14.76 -4.92
CA ILE A 50 -0.67 15.46 -5.29
C ILE A 50 -1.03 16.51 -4.24
N ASN A 51 -0.92 16.16 -2.96
CA ASN A 51 -1.19 17.09 -1.86
C ASN A 51 -0.25 18.30 -1.90
N GLU A 52 1.06 18.07 -2.06
CA GLU A 52 2.04 19.16 -2.20
C GLU A 52 1.80 20.01 -3.46
N LYS A 53 1.40 19.42 -4.59
CA LYS A 53 1.01 20.20 -5.79
C LYS A 53 -0.25 21.03 -5.57
N LEU A 54 -1.21 20.53 -4.80
CA LEU A 54 -2.46 21.23 -4.48
C LEU A 54 -2.31 22.20 -3.30
N ARG A 55 -1.22 22.11 -2.55
CA ARG A 55 -0.92 22.96 -1.42
C ARG A 55 -0.84 24.41 -1.90
N ARG A 56 -1.71 25.24 -1.34
CA ARG A 56 -1.72 26.69 -1.57
C ARG A 56 -1.27 27.37 -0.31
N ASP A 57 -0.45 28.41 -0.45
CA ASP A 57 -0.13 29.26 0.68
C ASP A 57 -1.41 29.87 1.23
N ALA A 58 -1.52 29.82 2.55
CA ALA A 58 -2.63 30.47 3.22
C ALA A 58 -2.55 31.98 2.96
N PRO A 59 -3.70 32.66 2.76
CA PRO A 59 -3.71 34.11 2.58
C PRO A 59 -2.94 34.82 3.71
N LYS A 60 -2.34 35.97 3.40
CA LYS A 60 -1.68 36.79 4.42
C LYS A 60 -2.71 37.09 5.53
N ASN A 61 -2.35 36.80 6.79
CA ASN A 61 -3.20 36.89 7.99
C ASN A 61 -4.22 35.75 8.20
N TRP A 62 -4.04 34.60 7.55
CA TRP A 62 -4.86 33.43 7.82
C TRP A 62 -4.48 32.76 9.15
N ASP A 63 -5.39 32.75 10.12
CA ASP A 63 -5.24 31.98 11.36
C ASP A 63 -6.03 30.66 11.27
N SER A 64 -5.33 29.58 10.92
CA SER A 64 -5.88 28.23 10.87
C SER A 64 -6.47 27.79 12.23
N THR A 65 -5.93 28.28 13.33
CA THR A 65 -6.34 27.91 14.69
C THR A 65 -7.74 28.43 15.00
N GLU A 66 -8.02 29.68 14.62
CA GLU A 66 -9.34 30.29 14.82
C GLU A 66 -10.41 29.62 13.95
N VAL A 67 -10.07 29.22 12.72
CA VAL A 67 -10.99 28.47 11.84
C VAL A 67 -11.36 27.12 12.45
N ILE A 68 -10.37 26.37 12.96
CA ILE A 68 -10.61 25.07 13.61
C ILE A 68 -11.46 25.23 14.87
N LYS A 69 -11.18 26.25 15.69
CA LYS A 69 -12.01 26.56 16.88
C LYS A 69 -13.45 26.87 16.48
N LYS A 70 -13.66 27.66 15.43
CA LYS A 70 -15.01 28.00 14.92
C LYS A 70 -15.78 26.75 14.51
N TRP A 71 -15.15 25.83 13.79
CA TRP A 71 -15.80 24.58 13.36
C TRP A 71 -16.14 23.66 14.52
N ARG A 72 -15.25 23.53 15.51
CA ARG A 72 -15.51 22.73 16.72
C ARG A 72 -16.66 23.29 17.56
N ARG A 73 -16.88 24.60 17.54
CA ARG A 73 -18.01 25.25 18.22
C ARG A 73 -19.34 25.12 17.48
N LEU A 74 -19.32 24.80 16.19
CA LEU A 74 -20.51 24.60 15.35
C LEU A 74 -21.00 23.14 15.34
N ARG A 75 -20.29 22.24 16.02
CA ARG A 75 -20.64 20.84 16.20
C ARG A 75 -21.27 20.64 17.57
#